data_AF-A0AAJ0DQ03-F1
#
_entry.id   AF-A0AAJ0DQ03-F1
#
_cell.length_a   1.000
_cell.length_b   1.000
_cell.length_c   1.000
_cell.angle_alpha   90.00
_cell.angle_beta   90.00
_cell.angle_gamma   90.00
#
_symmetry.space_group_name_H-M   'P 1'
#
loop_
_entity.id
_entity.type
_entity.pdbx_description
1 polymer ?
#
loop_
_entity_poly.entity_id
_entity_poly.type
_entity_poly.pdbx_seq_one_letter_code
_entity_poly.pdbx_strand_id
1 'polypeptide(L)'
;MGIRDFFDGRFFDTRYKTKIHIAQVALMALAIILTIWRMAMPVPFTRGNIMALTMGFKSLIIIGYQLLTTHKERFKKWASLKANAILNTMEILFWFVAFGLLCQANGRFCTGGSCALSWIVTLIVMVLIVLAFQTSVVSIKDYRYWKHFGINRETETKAAYPRPQQGSAISKAVLSATTTCIMLLNPLSVAAILGALLVFYLARCYSSPLWRIPGPALSKITSIALRWHEFGANRTLYIHSLHLKYGPVVRIAPNEVSYTSYEAVKEIYGSLGSGYDKHRFYNLFKVFGRRTMFSTLVKGDHAKLKRIIADRYANSNVVKPIALSGIEKRAEEFVRQCADAASRSVNIYFN
;
A
#
# COMPACT_ATOMS: atom_id res chain seq x y z
N MET A 1 37.27 -9.18 24.04
CA MET A 1 36.60 -7.88 23.75
C MET A 1 35.22 -7.95 24.37
N GLY A 2 34.99 -7.23 25.47
CA GLY A 2 33.74 -7.31 26.22
C GLY A 2 32.59 -6.61 25.50
N ILE A 3 31.34 -6.94 25.87
CA ILE A 3 30.14 -6.26 25.35
C ILE A 3 30.20 -4.74 25.57
N ARG A 4 30.84 -4.28 26.66
CA ARG A 4 31.04 -2.85 26.93
C ARG A 4 31.98 -2.19 25.91
N ASP A 5 33.11 -2.83 25.60
CA ASP A 5 34.11 -2.33 24.63
C ASP A 5 33.53 -2.20 23.22
N PHE A 6 32.59 -3.08 22.84
CA PHE A 6 31.91 -3.00 21.54
C PHE A 6 31.09 -1.72 21.41
N PHE A 7 30.34 -1.35 22.45
CA PHE A 7 29.50 -0.15 22.41
C PHE A 7 30.31 1.15 22.48
N ASP A 8 31.54 1.12 22.98
CA ASP A 8 32.45 2.27 23.01
C ASP A 8 33.29 2.43 21.72
N GLY A 9 33.06 1.56 20.73
CA GLY A 9 33.65 1.67 19.41
C GLY A 9 33.25 2.95 18.65
N ARG A 10 34.10 3.35 17.69
CA ARG A 10 33.93 4.53 16.83
C ARG A 10 32.60 4.60 16.07
N PHE A 11 31.89 3.47 15.93
CA PHE A 11 30.59 3.39 15.27
C PHE A 11 29.44 4.06 16.04
N PHE A 12 29.56 4.22 17.37
CA PHE A 12 28.52 4.81 18.23
C PHE A 12 28.87 6.23 18.70
N ASP A 13 29.70 6.91 17.92
CA ASP A 13 30.07 8.31 18.15
C ASP A 13 28.99 9.25 17.60
N THR A 14 28.62 10.26 18.40
CA THR A 14 27.58 11.25 18.09
C THR A 14 27.87 12.00 16.79
N ARG A 15 29.13 12.08 16.36
CA ARG A 15 29.55 12.69 15.08
C ARG A 15 28.94 12.02 13.83
N TYR A 16 28.64 10.73 13.89
CA TYR A 16 28.06 9.99 12.76
C TYR A 16 26.53 9.99 12.78
N LYS A 17 25.90 10.41 13.89
CA LYS A 17 24.44 10.38 14.07
C LYS A 17 23.67 11.07 12.94
N THR A 18 24.04 12.30 12.58
CA THR A 18 23.39 13.03 11.48
C THR A 18 23.59 12.33 10.13
N LYS A 19 24.77 11.75 9.88
CA LYS A 19 25.06 11.00 8.64
C LYS A 19 24.21 9.74 8.55
N ILE A 20 24.03 9.03 9.66
CA ILE A 20 23.18 7.85 9.74
C ILE A 20 21.72 8.22 9.50
N HIS A 21 21.22 9.32 10.09
CA HIS A 21 19.86 9.80 9.82
C HIS A 21 19.63 10.18 8.34
N ILE A 22 20.60 10.82 7.68
CA ILE A 22 20.52 11.10 6.25
C ILE A 22 20.46 9.79 5.44
N ALA A 23 21.29 8.81 5.77
CA ALA A 23 21.27 7.49 5.13
C ALA A 23 19.94 6.74 5.36
N GLN A 24 19.35 6.86 6.55
CA GLN A 24 18.02 6.30 6.85
C GLN A 24 16.93 6.95 5.99
N VAL A 25 16.91 8.28 5.88
CA VAL A 25 15.95 9.02 5.04
C VAL A 25 16.09 8.60 3.57
N ALA A 26 17.32 8.46 3.09
CA ALA A 26 17.63 8.01 1.73
C ALA A 26 17.07 6.61 1.43
N LEU A 27 17.43 5.63 2.26
CA LEU A 27 17.00 4.24 2.11
C LEU A 27 15.48 4.10 2.26
N MET A 28 14.88 4.92 3.12
CA MET A 28 13.44 4.92 3.34
C MET A 28 12.67 5.51 2.16
N ALA A 29 13.14 6.61 1.58
CA ALA A 29 12.58 7.15 0.34
C ALA A 29 12.68 6.12 -0.79
N LEU A 30 13.83 5.45 -0.92
CA LEU A 30 14.01 4.36 -1.90
C LEU A 30 13.03 3.20 -1.65
N ALA A 31 12.89 2.74 -0.41
CA ALA A 31 11.95 1.67 -0.05
C ALA A 31 10.50 2.03 -0.36
N ILE A 32 10.09 3.28 -0.08
CA ILE A 32 8.75 3.80 -0.40
C ILE A 32 8.54 3.79 -1.92
N ILE A 33 9.49 4.33 -2.70
CA ILE A 33 9.41 4.39 -4.17
C ILE A 33 9.31 2.97 -4.76
N LEU A 34 10.18 2.05 -4.33
CA LEU A 34 10.16 0.67 -4.81
C LEU A 34 8.87 -0.06 -4.42
N THR A 35 8.31 0.22 -3.24
CA THR A 35 7.02 -0.34 -2.81
C THR A 35 5.86 0.20 -3.66
N ILE A 36 5.85 1.51 -3.96
CA ILE A 36 4.87 2.12 -4.86
C ILE A 36 5.00 1.52 -6.26
N TRP A 37 6.24 1.34 -6.76
CA TRP A 37 6.48 0.73 -8.07
C TRP A 37 5.97 -0.71 -8.13
N ARG A 38 6.24 -1.51 -7.09
CA ARG A 38 5.68 -2.86 -6.94
C ARG A 38 4.15 -2.83 -6.93
N MET A 39 3.54 -1.87 -6.25
CA MET A 39 2.09 -1.69 -6.17
C MET A 39 1.45 -1.27 -7.51
N ALA A 40 2.22 -0.65 -8.40
CA ALA A 40 1.77 -0.29 -9.75
C ALA A 40 1.79 -1.48 -10.74
N MET A 41 2.47 -2.58 -10.40
CA MET A 41 2.43 -3.81 -11.18
C MET A 41 1.13 -4.60 -10.94
N PRO A 42 0.70 -5.47 -11.87
CA PRO A 42 -0.50 -6.29 -11.74
C PRO A 42 -0.31 -7.45 -10.73
N VAL A 43 0.12 -7.14 -9.52
CA VAL A 43 0.33 -8.08 -8.41
C VAL A 43 -0.64 -7.77 -7.28
N PRO A 44 -1.09 -8.79 -6.52
CA PRO A 44 -2.02 -8.58 -5.43
C PRO A 44 -1.40 -7.67 -4.36
N PHE A 45 -2.18 -6.67 -3.91
CA PHE A 45 -1.81 -5.87 -2.75
C PHE A 45 -1.76 -6.74 -1.51
N THR A 46 -0.63 -6.72 -0.81
CA THR A 46 -0.45 -7.43 0.46
C THR A 46 -0.45 -6.46 1.62
N ARG A 47 -0.81 -6.92 2.82
CA ARG A 47 -0.70 -6.12 4.05
C ARG A 47 0.73 -5.61 4.29
N GLY A 48 1.74 -6.39 3.88
CA GLY A 48 3.14 -5.98 3.95
C GLY A 48 3.47 -4.72 3.14
N ASN A 49 2.87 -4.55 1.95
CA ASN A 49 3.08 -3.35 1.13
C ASN A 49 2.54 -2.08 1.80
N ILE A 50 1.34 -2.17 2.36
CA ILE A 50 0.69 -1.04 3.05
C ILE A 50 1.47 -0.68 4.33
N MET A 51 1.93 -1.70 5.05
CA MET A 51 2.74 -1.51 6.26
C MET A 51 4.12 -0.89 5.94
N ALA A 52 4.80 -1.32 4.88
CA ALA A 52 6.07 -0.73 4.48
C ALA A 52 5.95 0.76 4.15
N LEU A 53 4.86 1.17 3.48
CA LEU A 53 4.58 2.59 3.21
C LEU A 53 4.30 3.37 4.48
N THR A 54 3.36 2.90 5.30
CA THR A 54 2.96 3.61 6.53
C THR A 54 4.11 3.75 7.52
N MET A 55 4.93 2.70 7.68
CA MET A 55 6.13 2.75 8.50
C MET A 55 7.16 3.72 7.92
N GLY A 56 7.41 3.67 6.60
CA GLY A 56 8.31 4.61 5.94
C GLY A 56 7.92 6.07 6.16
N PHE A 57 6.64 6.42 5.95
CA PHE A 57 6.15 7.79 6.19
C PHE A 57 6.26 8.21 7.66
N LYS A 58 5.88 7.33 8.59
CA LYS A 58 5.99 7.61 10.03
C LYS A 58 7.45 7.89 10.44
N SER A 59 8.36 7.07 9.96
CA SER A 59 9.79 7.19 10.25
C SER A 59 10.40 8.44 9.60
N LEU A 60 9.95 8.87 8.42
CA LEU A 60 10.35 10.16 7.83
C LEU A 60 9.94 11.35 8.72
N ILE A 61 8.74 11.31 9.30
CA ILE A 61 8.26 12.35 10.23
C ILE A 61 9.12 12.37 11.50
N ILE A 62 9.43 11.20 12.07
CA ILE A 62 10.23 11.08 13.30
C ILE A 62 11.66 11.60 13.08
N ILE A 63 12.32 11.18 12.00
CA ILE A 63 13.68 11.63 11.70
C ILE A 63 13.67 13.12 11.31
N GLY A 64 12.63 13.58 10.60
CA GLY A 64 12.42 15.00 10.31
C GLY A 64 12.34 15.86 11.58
N TYR A 65 11.58 15.42 12.58
CA TYR A 65 11.54 16.06 13.90
C TYR A 65 12.94 16.13 14.55
N GLN A 66 13.71 15.03 14.54
CA GLN A 66 15.06 15.00 15.12
C GLN A 66 16.03 15.93 14.38
N LEU A 67 16.03 15.92 13.05
CA LEU A 67 16.90 16.79 12.25
C LEU A 67 16.55 18.27 12.43
N LEU A 68 15.26 18.61 12.47
CA LEU A 68 14.80 20.00 12.64
C LEU A 68 15.14 20.52 14.03
N THR A 69 14.91 19.73 15.08
CA THR A 69 15.19 20.14 16.47
C THR A 69 16.70 20.28 16.75
N THR A 70 17.54 19.51 16.07
CA THR A 70 19.01 19.61 16.20
C THR A 70 19.61 20.78 15.42
N HIS A 71 19.13 21.08 14.20
CA HIS A 71 19.80 22.00 13.28
C HIS A 71 19.16 23.39 13.12
N LYS A 72 17.91 23.58 13.56
CA LYS A 72 17.21 24.87 13.44
C LYS A 72 16.91 25.47 14.81
N GLU A 73 17.45 26.67 15.06
CA GLU A 73 17.24 27.43 16.31
C GLU A 73 15.77 27.55 16.68
N ARG A 74 14.90 27.84 15.71
CA ARG A 74 13.44 27.98 15.90
C ARG A 74 12.77 26.77 16.54
N PHE A 75 13.31 25.57 16.32
CA PHE A 75 12.74 24.31 16.78
C PHE A 75 13.45 23.73 18.01
N LYS A 76 14.56 24.33 18.48
CA LYS A 76 15.29 23.84 19.66
C LYS A 76 14.45 23.77 20.93
N LYS A 77 13.45 24.63 21.08
CA LYS A 77 12.54 24.61 22.25
C LYS A 77 11.77 23.28 22.41
N TRP A 78 11.64 22.52 21.32
CA TRP A 78 10.96 21.22 21.30
C TRP A 78 11.94 20.03 21.37
N ALA A 79 13.24 20.29 21.47
CA ALA A 79 14.25 19.23 21.51
C ALA A 79 14.20 18.51 22.87
N SER A 80 14.07 17.18 22.85
CA SER A 80 14.13 16.37 24.06
C SER A 80 14.96 15.11 23.81
N LEU A 81 16.07 14.97 24.54
CA LEU A 81 16.94 13.79 24.44
C LEU A 81 16.22 12.52 24.90
N LYS A 82 15.32 12.64 25.90
CA LYS A 82 14.48 11.54 26.36
C LYS A 82 13.54 11.07 25.24
N ALA A 83 12.88 12.01 24.56
CA ALA A 83 12.00 11.70 23.44
C ALA A 83 12.78 11.05 22.28
N ASN A 84 13.95 11.58 21.93
CA ASN A 84 14.80 11.02 20.87
C ASN A 84 15.22 9.57 21.17
N ALA A 85 15.58 9.25 22.41
CA ALA A 85 15.91 7.90 22.82
C ALA A 85 14.72 6.94 22.71
N ILE A 86 13.53 7.36 23.14
CA ILE A 86 12.30 6.56 23.03
C ILE A 86 11.93 6.33 21.56
N LEU A 87 11.88 7.41 20.76
CA LEU A 87 11.50 7.35 19.35
C LEU A 87 12.42 6.43 18.55
N ASN A 88 13.74 6.58 18.68
CA ASN A 88 14.69 5.72 17.97
C ASN A 88 14.67 4.26 18.45
N THR A 89 14.29 4.00 19.69
CA THR A 89 14.13 2.62 20.19
C THR A 89 12.87 1.97 19.64
N MET A 90 11.76 2.72 19.56
CA MET A 90 10.52 2.23 18.95
C MET A 90 10.69 1.94 17.44
N GLU A 91 11.53 2.70 16.75
CA GLU A 91 11.84 2.47 15.33
C GLU A 91 12.37 1.06 15.06
N ILE A 92 13.24 0.52 15.93
CA ILE A 92 13.76 -0.85 15.78
C ILE A 92 12.61 -1.85 15.74
N LEU A 93 11.68 -1.75 16.70
CA LEU A 93 10.53 -2.65 16.80
C LEU A 93 9.65 -2.58 15.55
N PHE A 94 9.36 -1.36 15.09
CA PHE A 94 8.53 -1.16 13.89
C PHE A 94 9.18 -1.75 12.63
N TRP A 95 10.48 -1.58 12.45
CA TRP A 95 11.19 -2.15 11.31
C TRP A 95 11.29 -3.68 11.37
N PHE A 96 11.43 -4.29 12.55
CA PHE A 96 11.35 -5.75 12.71
C PHE A 96 9.98 -6.30 12.31
N VAL A 97 8.89 -5.62 12.71
CA VAL A 97 7.53 -6.02 12.30
C VAL A 97 7.36 -5.87 10.79
N ALA A 98 7.80 -4.76 10.20
CA ALA A 98 7.75 -4.55 8.76
C ALA A 98 8.53 -5.63 7.98
N PHE A 99 9.73 -5.99 8.46
CA PHE A 99 10.54 -7.05 7.90
C PHE A 99 9.82 -8.41 7.93
N GLY A 100 9.28 -8.81 9.08
CA GLY A 100 8.56 -10.09 9.21
C GLY A 100 7.35 -10.19 8.28
N LEU A 101 6.59 -9.09 8.15
CA LEU A 101 5.45 -9.02 7.23
C LEU A 101 5.87 -9.06 5.76
N LEU A 102 6.99 -8.42 5.39
CA LEU A 102 7.54 -8.48 4.04
C LEU A 102 8.05 -9.89 3.70
N CYS A 103 8.77 -10.56 4.61
CA CYS A 103 9.19 -11.95 4.44
C CYS A 103 7.99 -12.90 4.27
N GLN A 104 6.95 -12.76 5.11
CA GLN A 104 5.74 -13.56 4.99
C GLN A 104 4.99 -13.29 3.67
N ALA A 105 4.95 -12.03 3.22
CA ALA A 105 4.33 -11.66 1.95
C ALA A 105 5.12 -12.22 0.75
N ASN A 106 6.45 -12.19 0.81
CA ASN A 106 7.33 -12.74 -0.23
C ASN A 106 7.18 -14.25 -0.35
N GLY A 107 7.12 -14.98 0.77
CA GLY A 107 6.94 -16.43 0.77
C GLY A 107 5.61 -16.90 0.16
N ARG A 108 4.59 -16.04 0.08
CA ARG A 108 3.24 -16.42 -0.41
C ARG A 108 2.90 -15.95 -1.82
N PHE A 109 3.50 -14.84 -2.28
CA PHE A 109 3.03 -14.14 -3.50
C PHE A 109 4.17 -13.74 -4.47
N CYS A 110 5.34 -14.40 -4.41
CA CYS A 110 6.47 -14.12 -5.32
C CYS A 110 6.26 -14.75 -6.70
N THR A 111 6.00 -13.93 -7.73
CA THR A 111 6.00 -14.39 -9.13
C THR A 111 6.60 -13.32 -10.06
N GLY A 112 7.54 -13.72 -10.91
CA GLY A 112 8.16 -12.87 -11.94
C GLY A 112 9.00 -11.70 -11.39
N GLY A 113 9.14 -10.61 -12.18
CA GLY A 113 9.98 -9.45 -11.84
C GLY A 113 9.56 -8.68 -10.57
N SER A 114 8.31 -8.83 -10.12
CA SER A 114 7.84 -8.29 -8.84
C SER A 114 8.51 -8.94 -7.62
N CYS A 115 9.03 -10.15 -7.79
CA CYS A 115 9.69 -10.92 -6.73
C CYS A 115 11.06 -10.32 -6.38
N ALA A 116 11.85 -9.98 -7.40
CA ALA A 116 13.15 -9.31 -7.22
C ALA A 116 12.98 -7.97 -6.50
N LEU A 117 12.01 -7.15 -6.92
CA LEU A 117 11.72 -5.88 -6.26
C LEU A 117 11.30 -6.03 -4.81
N SER A 118 10.50 -7.05 -4.50
CA SER A 118 10.08 -7.33 -3.13
C SER A 118 11.24 -7.74 -2.23
N TRP A 119 12.17 -8.55 -2.75
CA TRP A 119 13.39 -8.92 -2.02
C TRP A 119 14.34 -7.74 -1.84
N ILE A 120 14.49 -6.87 -2.84
CA ILE A 120 15.26 -5.63 -2.72
C ILE A 120 14.70 -4.74 -1.61
N VAL A 121 13.38 -4.53 -1.57
CA VAL A 121 12.73 -3.77 -0.49
C VAL A 121 12.97 -4.43 0.88
N THR A 122 12.90 -5.76 0.94
CA THR A 122 13.14 -6.52 2.18
C THR A 122 14.58 -6.37 2.68
N LEU A 123 15.55 -6.39 1.78
CA LEU A 123 16.96 -6.15 2.10
C LEU A 123 17.20 -4.70 2.57
N ILE A 124 16.57 -3.71 1.93
CA ILE A 124 16.63 -2.31 2.38
C ILE A 124 16.08 -2.18 3.80
N VAL A 125 14.95 -2.83 4.10
CA VAL A 125 14.38 -2.84 5.45
C VAL A 125 15.32 -3.49 6.47
N MET A 126 16.01 -4.57 6.10
CA MET A 126 17.03 -5.19 6.96
C MET A 126 18.17 -4.22 7.28
N VAL A 127 18.65 -3.45 6.29
CA VAL A 127 19.67 -2.41 6.50
C VAL A 127 19.12 -1.29 7.40
N LEU A 128 17.87 -0.89 7.24
CA LEU A 128 17.22 0.11 8.09
C LEU A 128 17.14 -0.33 9.56
N ILE A 129 16.93 -1.62 9.85
CA ILE A 129 16.99 -2.16 11.22
C ILE A 129 18.37 -1.95 11.83
N VAL A 130 19.45 -2.25 11.09
CA VAL A 130 20.82 -2.09 11.57
C VAL A 130 21.13 -0.62 11.86
N LEU A 131 20.73 0.29 10.96
CA LEU A 131 20.91 1.72 11.17
C LEU A 131 20.06 2.25 12.34
N ALA A 132 18.82 1.77 12.50
CA ALA A 132 17.95 2.12 13.62
C ALA A 132 18.52 1.64 14.96
N PHE A 133 19.14 0.46 14.99
CA PHE A 133 19.87 -0.03 16.15
C PHE A 133 21.02 0.91 16.53
N GLN A 134 21.82 1.32 15.54
CA GLN A 134 22.91 2.28 15.78
C GLN A 134 22.41 3.62 16.33
N THR A 135 21.37 4.21 15.74
CA THR A 135 20.84 5.50 16.23
C THR A 135 20.17 5.40 17.60
N SER A 136 19.51 4.28 17.90
CA SER A 136 18.94 4.01 19.23
C SER A 136 20.03 3.93 20.29
N VAL A 137 21.09 3.17 20.07
CA VAL A 137 22.22 3.05 21.02
C VAL A 137 22.85 4.43 21.28
N VAL A 138 23.13 5.20 20.21
CA VAL A 138 23.67 6.56 20.35
C VAL A 138 22.72 7.45 21.15
N SER A 139 21.41 7.40 20.87
CA SER A 139 20.42 8.23 21.56
C SER A 139 20.22 7.85 23.02
N ILE A 140 20.29 6.55 23.35
CA ILE A 140 20.26 6.07 24.73
C ILE A 140 21.51 6.54 25.48
N LYS A 141 22.69 6.48 24.85
CA LYS A 141 23.93 6.99 25.43
C LYS A 141 23.86 8.50 25.66
N ASP A 142 23.38 9.27 24.69
CA ASP A 142 23.19 10.72 24.82
C ASP A 142 22.25 11.05 26.00
N TYR A 143 21.13 10.31 26.13
CA TYR A 143 20.17 10.50 27.23
C TYR A 143 20.76 10.12 28.60
N ARG A 144 21.46 8.98 28.70
CA ARG A 144 22.11 8.54 29.95
C ARG A 144 23.21 9.52 30.37
N TYR A 145 23.99 10.01 29.42
CA TYR A 145 25.05 10.99 29.67
C TYR A 145 24.47 12.29 30.23
N TRP A 146 23.45 12.82 29.57
CA TRP A 146 22.74 14.02 30.04
C TRP A 146 22.13 13.82 31.43
N LYS A 147 21.59 12.64 31.73
CA LYS A 147 21.04 12.32 33.06
C LYS A 147 22.10 12.33 34.17
N HIS A 148 23.34 11.93 33.87
CA HIS A 148 24.43 11.89 34.86
C HIS A 148 25.14 13.23 35.03
N PHE A 149 25.42 13.93 33.93
CA PHE A 149 26.29 15.13 33.94
C PHE A 149 25.53 16.45 33.74
N GLY A 150 24.24 16.41 33.38
CA GLY A 150 23.44 17.60 33.09
C GLY A 150 23.80 18.32 31.77
N ILE A 151 24.83 17.85 31.05
CA ILE A 151 25.36 18.46 29.82
C ILE A 151 25.10 17.52 28.64
N ASN A 152 24.86 18.11 27.45
CA ASN A 152 24.69 17.32 26.24
C ASN A 152 26.04 16.75 25.78
N ARG A 153 26.09 15.44 25.53
CA ARG A 153 27.29 14.74 25.04
C ARG A 153 27.83 15.31 23.72
N GLU A 154 26.94 15.84 22.88
CA GLU A 154 27.30 16.48 21.61
C GLU A 154 28.12 17.77 21.79
N THR A 155 27.81 18.56 22.82
CA THR A 155 28.54 19.82 23.11
C THR A 155 29.97 19.54 23.55
N GLU A 156 30.18 18.54 24.40
CA GLU A 156 31.53 18.12 24.79
C GLU A 156 32.31 17.50 23.63
N THR A 157 31.65 16.68 22.79
CA THR A 157 32.31 16.07 21.62
C THR A 157 32.79 17.15 20.63
N LYS A 158 32.02 18.24 20.47
CA LYS A 158 32.41 19.41 19.67
C LYS A 158 33.53 20.23 20.31
N ALA A 159 33.59 20.28 21.64
CA ALA A 159 34.65 20.98 22.39
C ALA A 159 35.98 20.20 22.41
N ALA A 160 35.91 18.87 22.54
CA ALA A 160 37.08 17.98 22.59
C ALA A 160 37.77 17.80 21.23
N TYR A 161 37.02 17.89 20.12
CA TYR A 161 37.55 17.80 18.75
C TYR A 161 36.96 18.92 17.87
N PRO A 162 37.55 20.12 17.86
CA PRO A 162 37.16 21.18 16.94
C PRO A 162 37.36 20.72 15.49
N ARG A 163 36.44 21.12 14.59
CA ARG A 163 36.48 20.73 13.17
C ARG A 163 37.84 21.14 12.56
N PRO A 164 38.57 20.23 11.89
CA PRO A 164 39.78 20.62 11.16
C PRO A 164 39.43 21.62 10.08
N GLN A 165 40.24 22.68 9.95
CA GLN A 165 40.25 23.49 8.72
C GLN A 165 40.65 22.58 7.55
N GLN A 166 40.00 22.85 6.42
CA GLN A 166 39.86 21.97 5.27
C GLN A 166 41.20 21.67 4.59
N GLY A 167 41.67 20.41 4.66
CA GLY A 167 42.77 19.93 3.81
C GLY A 167 43.43 18.63 4.26
N SER A 168 43.01 17.47 3.72
CA SER A 168 43.91 16.33 3.46
C SER A 168 43.27 15.30 2.52
N ALA A 169 44.10 14.65 1.71
CA ALA A 169 43.77 13.84 0.54
C ALA A 169 42.89 12.60 0.80
N ILE A 170 42.70 12.20 2.06
CA ILE A 170 41.74 11.15 2.48
C ILE A 170 40.29 11.57 2.14
N SER A 171 40.06 12.88 2.01
CA SER A 171 38.82 13.46 1.53
C SER A 171 38.42 12.93 0.14
N LYS A 172 39.32 12.80 -0.84
CA LYS A 172 38.88 12.60 -2.25
C LYS A 172 38.25 11.23 -2.53
N ALA A 173 38.72 10.16 -1.87
CA ALA A 173 38.16 8.81 -2.06
C ALA A 173 36.83 8.63 -1.31
N VAL A 174 36.73 9.18 -0.09
CA VAL A 174 35.47 9.18 0.68
C VAL A 174 34.47 10.16 0.08
N LEU A 175 34.93 11.29 -0.48
CA LEU A 175 34.13 12.28 -1.21
C LEU A 175 33.65 11.69 -2.54
N SER A 176 34.42 10.88 -3.26
CA SER A 176 33.93 10.18 -4.47
C SER A 176 32.77 9.25 -4.14
N ALA A 177 32.91 8.36 -3.14
CA ALA A 177 31.85 7.42 -2.74
C ALA A 177 30.63 8.10 -2.09
N THR A 178 30.83 9.20 -1.35
CA THR A 178 29.73 10.01 -0.80
C THR A 178 29.10 10.94 -1.83
N THR A 179 29.81 11.41 -2.85
CA THR A 179 29.26 12.25 -3.92
C THR A 179 28.37 11.43 -4.85
N THR A 180 28.69 10.16 -5.13
CA THR A 180 27.78 9.27 -5.89
C THR A 180 26.49 8.98 -5.11
N CYS A 181 26.56 8.83 -3.77
CA CYS A 181 25.38 8.68 -2.91
C CYS A 181 24.59 10.01 -2.73
N ILE A 182 25.25 11.16 -2.69
CA ILE A 182 24.62 12.49 -2.60
C ILE A 182 23.98 12.87 -3.95
N MET A 183 24.55 12.44 -5.08
CA MET A 183 23.93 12.63 -6.40
C MET A 183 22.63 11.83 -6.58
N LEU A 184 22.41 10.73 -5.84
CA LEU A 184 21.14 9.99 -5.78
C LEU A 184 20.13 10.59 -4.79
N LEU A 185 20.56 11.54 -3.96
CA LEU A 185 19.75 12.25 -2.95
C LEU A 185 19.55 13.73 -3.27
N ASN A 186 20.10 14.21 -4.39
CA ASN A 186 19.85 15.55 -4.89
C ASN A 186 18.36 15.63 -5.28
N PRO A 187 17.56 16.61 -4.81
CA PRO A 187 16.17 16.76 -5.22
C PRO A 187 15.98 16.79 -6.74
N LEU A 188 16.96 17.25 -7.52
CA LEU A 188 16.93 17.16 -8.99
C LEU A 188 17.05 15.73 -9.50
N SER A 189 17.85 14.87 -8.87
CA SER A 189 17.99 13.46 -9.25
C SER A 189 16.73 12.65 -8.90
N VAL A 190 16.13 12.92 -7.74
CA VAL A 190 14.85 12.32 -7.34
C VAL A 190 13.74 12.80 -8.26
N ALA A 191 13.70 14.09 -8.60
CA ALA A 191 12.75 14.63 -9.58
C ALA A 191 12.98 14.05 -10.98
N ALA A 192 14.22 13.83 -11.40
CA ALA A 192 14.54 13.19 -12.68
C ALA A 192 14.11 11.72 -12.71
N ILE A 193 14.31 10.97 -11.61
CA ILE A 193 13.84 9.58 -11.48
C ILE A 193 12.32 9.54 -11.47
N LEU A 194 11.65 10.40 -10.69
CA LEU A 194 10.18 10.49 -10.67
C LEU A 194 9.62 10.91 -12.04
N GLY A 195 10.30 11.84 -12.72
CA GLY A 195 9.97 12.27 -14.08
C GLY A 195 10.12 11.13 -15.09
N ALA A 196 11.24 10.40 -15.05
CA ALA A 196 11.47 9.24 -15.90
C ALA A 196 10.44 8.12 -15.64
N LEU A 197 10.10 7.87 -14.37
CA LEU A 197 9.06 6.90 -13.98
C LEU A 197 7.67 7.34 -14.45
N LEU A 198 7.35 8.63 -14.35
CA LEU A 198 6.10 9.19 -14.86
C LEU A 198 6.02 9.06 -16.38
N VAL A 199 7.07 9.41 -17.10
CA VAL A 199 7.14 9.26 -18.57
C VAL A 199 6.99 7.79 -18.97
N PHE A 200 7.70 6.88 -18.30
CA PHE A 200 7.57 5.44 -18.55
C PHE A 200 6.14 4.93 -18.28
N TYR A 201 5.52 5.38 -17.20
CA TYR A 201 4.13 5.03 -16.87
C TYR A 201 3.15 5.53 -17.94
N LEU A 202 3.27 6.80 -18.33
CA LEU A 202 2.43 7.40 -19.36
C LEU A 202 2.64 6.71 -20.72
N ALA A 203 3.88 6.37 -21.08
CA ALA A 203 4.21 5.61 -22.27
C ALA A 203 3.52 4.23 -22.24
N ARG A 204 3.58 3.51 -21.12
CA ARG A 204 2.88 2.21 -20.97
C ARG A 204 1.37 2.36 -21.11
N CYS A 205 0.77 3.40 -20.52
CA CYS A 205 -0.66 3.68 -20.65
C CYS A 205 -1.06 3.98 -22.10
N TYR A 206 -0.23 4.77 -22.81
CA TYR A 206 -0.44 5.13 -24.20
C TYR A 206 -0.27 3.93 -25.14
N SER A 207 0.73 3.08 -24.91
CA SER A 207 0.97 1.84 -25.66
C SER A 207 -0.02 0.72 -25.34
N SER A 208 -0.95 0.93 -24.39
CA SER A 208 -1.99 -0.06 -24.08
C SER A 208 -2.92 -0.26 -25.27
N PRO A 209 -3.28 -1.51 -25.62
CA PRO A 209 -4.29 -1.76 -26.67
C PRO A 209 -5.65 -1.11 -26.35
N LEU A 210 -5.90 -0.79 -25.07
CA LEU A 210 -7.12 -0.14 -24.61
C LEU A 210 -7.11 1.39 -24.79
N TRP A 211 -6.02 2.02 -25.27
CA TRP A 211 -5.94 3.48 -25.43
C TRP A 211 -6.94 4.05 -26.43
N ARG A 212 -7.29 3.26 -27.44
CA ARG A 212 -8.25 3.60 -28.51
C ARG A 212 -9.70 3.64 -28.02
N ILE A 213 -10.00 3.01 -26.89
CA ILE A 213 -11.37 2.96 -26.35
C ILE A 213 -11.74 4.35 -25.80
N PRO A 214 -12.94 4.88 -26.13
CA PRO A 214 -13.37 6.19 -25.66
C PRO A 214 -13.64 6.18 -24.15
N GLY A 215 -13.47 7.34 -23.52
CA GLY A 215 -13.65 7.52 -22.08
C GLY A 215 -12.89 8.75 -21.57
N PRO A 216 -13.09 9.12 -20.29
CA PRO A 216 -12.38 10.25 -19.69
C PRO A 216 -10.86 10.09 -19.78
N ALA A 217 -10.14 11.17 -20.07
CA ALA A 217 -8.67 11.14 -20.15
C ALA A 217 -8.04 10.59 -18.86
N LEU A 218 -8.60 10.97 -17.71
CA LEU A 218 -8.16 10.50 -16.40
C LEU A 218 -8.34 8.97 -16.26
N SER A 219 -9.43 8.40 -16.76
CA SER A 219 -9.70 6.95 -16.72
C SER A 219 -8.73 6.12 -17.57
N LYS A 220 -8.09 6.72 -18.58
CA LYS A 220 -7.05 6.04 -19.37
C LYS A 220 -5.73 5.90 -18.61
N ILE A 221 -5.49 6.79 -17.64
CA ILE A 221 -4.23 6.91 -16.91
C ILE A 221 -4.37 6.40 -15.47
N THR A 222 -5.51 6.53 -14.81
CA THR A 222 -5.68 6.12 -13.41
C THR A 222 -7.11 5.68 -13.10
N SER A 223 -7.29 4.82 -12.09
CA SER A 223 -8.59 4.38 -11.60
C SER A 223 -9.16 5.28 -10.49
N ILE A 224 -8.50 6.40 -10.17
CA ILE A 224 -8.86 7.26 -9.03
C ILE A 224 -10.28 7.82 -9.16
N ALA A 225 -10.68 8.29 -10.34
CA ALA A 225 -12.03 8.83 -10.57
C ALA A 225 -13.11 7.79 -10.27
N LEU A 226 -12.93 6.58 -10.78
CA LEU A 226 -13.87 5.48 -10.54
C LEU A 226 -13.95 5.10 -9.06
N ARG A 227 -12.80 5.06 -8.36
CA ARG A 227 -12.75 4.79 -6.91
C ARG A 227 -13.39 5.91 -6.09
N TRP A 228 -13.22 7.17 -6.50
CA TRP A 228 -13.88 8.30 -5.84
C TRP A 228 -15.39 8.17 -5.87
N HIS A 229 -15.96 7.84 -7.04
CA HIS A 229 -17.39 7.57 -7.16
C HIS A 229 -17.85 6.29 -6.44
N GLU A 230 -16.97 5.30 -6.28
CA GLU A 230 -17.22 4.12 -5.44
C GLU A 230 -17.41 4.52 -3.96
N PHE A 231 -16.50 5.31 -3.41
CA PHE A 231 -16.58 5.75 -2.01
C PHE A 231 -17.80 6.63 -1.73
N GLY A 232 -18.26 7.37 -2.74
CA GLY A 232 -19.51 8.14 -2.67
C GLY A 232 -20.77 7.33 -3.01
N ALA A 233 -20.70 6.00 -3.13
CA ALA A 233 -21.82 5.12 -3.51
C ALA A 233 -22.51 5.49 -4.85
N ASN A 234 -21.80 6.21 -5.74
CA ASN A 234 -22.31 6.77 -6.98
C ASN A 234 -21.66 6.16 -8.23
N ARG A 235 -20.96 5.02 -8.10
CA ARG A 235 -20.26 4.34 -9.21
C ARG A 235 -21.18 4.08 -10.41
N THR A 236 -22.38 3.55 -10.17
CA THR A 236 -23.33 3.19 -11.23
C THR A 236 -23.81 4.42 -12.01
N LEU A 237 -24.19 5.49 -11.32
CA LEU A 237 -24.62 6.76 -11.94
C LEU A 237 -23.48 7.40 -12.73
N TYR A 238 -22.27 7.36 -12.19
CA TYR A 238 -21.08 7.85 -12.87
C TYR A 238 -20.84 7.07 -14.18
N ILE A 239 -20.77 5.73 -14.12
CA ILE A 239 -20.58 4.89 -15.32
C ILE A 239 -21.71 5.11 -16.34
N HIS A 240 -22.96 5.24 -15.88
CA HIS A 240 -24.09 5.53 -16.75
C HIS A 240 -23.91 6.86 -17.49
N SER A 241 -23.54 7.93 -16.79
CA SER A 241 -23.29 9.23 -17.45
C SER A 241 -22.12 9.18 -18.44
N LEU A 242 -21.11 8.34 -18.18
CA LEU A 242 -20.05 8.08 -19.15
C LEU A 242 -20.57 7.38 -20.41
N HIS A 243 -21.46 6.39 -20.28
CA HIS A 243 -22.08 5.74 -21.43
C HIS A 243 -22.97 6.68 -22.24
N LEU A 244 -23.70 7.59 -21.58
CA LEU A 244 -24.46 8.64 -22.28
C LEU A 244 -23.56 9.57 -23.10
N LYS A 245 -22.33 9.83 -22.64
CA LYS A 245 -21.38 10.74 -23.29
C LYS A 245 -20.50 10.08 -24.36
N TYR A 246 -20.00 8.88 -24.09
CA TYR A 246 -18.98 8.21 -24.90
C TYR A 246 -19.51 7.02 -25.70
N GLY A 247 -20.77 6.64 -25.49
CA GLY A 247 -21.45 5.57 -26.21
C GLY A 247 -21.39 4.19 -25.52
N PRO A 248 -21.62 3.11 -26.28
CA PRO A 248 -21.87 1.78 -25.71
C PRO A 248 -20.64 1.07 -25.13
N VAL A 249 -19.43 1.54 -25.44
CA VAL A 249 -18.17 0.97 -24.95
C VAL A 249 -17.35 2.09 -24.34
N VAL A 250 -17.03 2.00 -23.06
CA VAL A 250 -16.32 3.08 -22.35
C VAL A 250 -15.22 2.55 -21.46
N ARG A 251 -14.04 3.15 -21.54
CA ARG A 251 -12.92 2.87 -20.64
C ARG A 251 -13.11 3.63 -19.33
N ILE A 252 -13.31 2.88 -18.24
CA ILE A 252 -13.60 3.43 -16.91
C ILE A 252 -12.38 3.45 -15.99
N ALA A 253 -11.36 2.62 -16.28
CA ALA A 253 -10.05 2.63 -15.63
C ALA A 253 -8.96 2.11 -16.61
N PRO A 254 -7.65 2.20 -16.26
CA PRO A 254 -6.59 1.82 -17.20
C PRO A 254 -6.71 0.38 -17.72
N ASN A 255 -7.23 -0.55 -16.92
CA ASN A 255 -7.43 -1.94 -17.31
C ASN A 255 -8.90 -2.39 -17.19
N GLU A 256 -9.86 -1.45 -17.21
CA GLU A 256 -11.28 -1.75 -17.08
C GLU A 256 -12.09 -1.04 -18.17
N VAL A 257 -12.94 -1.82 -18.85
CA VAL A 257 -13.85 -1.34 -19.89
C VAL A 257 -15.26 -1.77 -19.52
N SER A 258 -16.19 -0.84 -19.65
CA SER A 258 -17.61 -1.04 -19.45
C SER A 258 -18.32 -1.12 -20.80
N TYR A 259 -19.31 -2.01 -20.90
CA TYR A 259 -20.06 -2.29 -22.11
C TYR A 259 -21.56 -2.23 -21.81
N THR A 260 -22.35 -1.69 -22.75
CA THR A 260 -23.81 -1.68 -22.68
C THR A 260 -24.49 -2.29 -23.91
N SER A 261 -23.73 -2.75 -24.91
CA SER A 261 -24.31 -3.34 -26.13
C SER A 261 -24.77 -4.79 -25.90
N TYR A 262 -25.83 -5.19 -26.61
CA TYR A 262 -26.38 -6.54 -26.55
C TYR A 262 -25.36 -7.59 -26.97
N GLU A 263 -24.57 -7.31 -28.01
CA GLU A 263 -23.53 -8.19 -28.54
C GLU A 263 -22.47 -8.45 -27.47
N ALA A 264 -22.04 -7.42 -26.73
CA ALA A 264 -21.07 -7.56 -25.65
C ALA A 264 -21.63 -8.35 -24.47
N VAL A 265 -22.91 -8.15 -24.12
CA VAL A 265 -23.57 -8.94 -23.06
C VAL A 265 -23.64 -10.41 -23.47
N LYS A 266 -24.03 -10.70 -24.72
CA LYS A 266 -24.07 -12.05 -25.28
C LYS A 266 -22.68 -12.67 -25.33
N GLU A 267 -21.67 -11.91 -25.74
CA GLU A 267 -20.29 -12.38 -25.80
C GLU A 267 -19.75 -12.68 -24.41
N ILE A 268 -19.85 -11.75 -23.46
CA ILE A 268 -19.24 -11.87 -22.12
C ILE A 268 -19.97 -12.90 -21.24
N TYR A 269 -21.31 -12.87 -21.24
CA TYR A 269 -22.15 -13.66 -20.34
C TYR A 269 -22.86 -14.84 -21.00
N GLY A 270 -22.86 -14.93 -22.34
CA GLY A 270 -23.59 -15.96 -23.06
C GLY A 270 -23.11 -17.37 -22.76
N SER A 271 -24.07 -18.30 -22.75
CA SER A 271 -23.90 -19.71 -22.38
C SER A 271 -22.93 -20.48 -23.29
N LEU A 272 -22.63 -19.96 -24.48
CA LEU A 272 -21.95 -20.67 -25.56
C LEU A 272 -20.47 -20.32 -25.81
N GLY A 273 -19.86 -19.24 -25.25
CA GLY A 273 -18.55 -18.89 -25.83
C GLY A 273 -17.60 -17.83 -25.27
N SER A 274 -17.79 -17.21 -24.10
CA SER A 274 -16.82 -16.16 -23.72
C SER A 274 -15.46 -16.67 -23.23
N GLY A 275 -15.45 -17.84 -22.59
CA GLY A 275 -14.25 -18.38 -21.94
C GLY A 275 -13.67 -17.51 -20.81
N TYR A 276 -14.29 -16.37 -20.46
CA TYR A 276 -13.74 -15.43 -19.49
C TYR A 276 -14.00 -15.88 -18.06
N ASP A 277 -12.92 -15.95 -17.27
CA ASP A 277 -13.00 -16.16 -15.83
C ASP A 277 -13.35 -14.88 -15.09
N LYS A 278 -14.02 -15.00 -13.94
CA LYS A 278 -14.31 -13.84 -13.10
C LYS A 278 -13.00 -13.24 -12.55
N HIS A 279 -12.97 -11.92 -12.45
CA HIS A 279 -11.82 -11.21 -11.89
C HIS A 279 -11.60 -11.57 -10.40
N ARG A 280 -10.35 -11.41 -9.92
CA ARG A 280 -9.97 -11.63 -8.50
C ARG A 280 -10.75 -10.78 -7.50
N PHE A 281 -11.46 -9.74 -7.96
CA PHE A 281 -12.44 -8.98 -7.19
C PHE A 281 -13.39 -9.88 -6.38
N TYR A 282 -13.82 -11.00 -6.96
CA TYR A 282 -14.74 -11.93 -6.30
C TYR A 282 -14.14 -12.65 -5.07
N ASN A 283 -12.83 -12.50 -4.81
CA ASN A 283 -12.21 -12.98 -3.57
C ASN A 283 -12.75 -12.29 -2.31
N LEU A 284 -13.30 -11.08 -2.45
CA LEU A 284 -13.94 -10.34 -1.36
C LEU A 284 -15.18 -11.07 -0.81
N PHE A 285 -15.81 -11.90 -1.62
CA PHE A 285 -17.03 -12.64 -1.26
C PHE A 285 -16.76 -14.10 -0.87
N LYS A 286 -15.56 -14.37 -0.33
CA LYS A 286 -15.28 -15.66 0.32
C LYS A 286 -15.95 -15.67 1.69
N VAL A 287 -16.63 -16.76 1.99
CA VAL A 287 -17.35 -16.95 3.25
C VAL A 287 -16.64 -18.06 4.02
N PHE A 288 -16.20 -17.77 5.25
CA PHE A 288 -15.40 -18.67 6.08
C PHE A 288 -14.18 -19.27 5.35
N GLY A 289 -13.49 -18.46 4.55
CA GLY A 289 -12.32 -18.87 3.76
C GLY A 289 -12.63 -19.74 2.53
N ARG A 290 -13.90 -20.14 2.32
CA ARG A 290 -14.34 -20.96 1.19
C ARG A 290 -14.97 -20.12 0.09
N ARG A 291 -14.86 -20.60 -1.15
CA ARG A 291 -15.57 -20.01 -2.29
C ARG A 291 -16.96 -20.59 -2.40
N THR A 292 -17.93 -19.75 -2.71
CA THR A 292 -19.31 -20.12 -3.03
C THR A 292 -19.47 -20.23 -4.54
N MET A 293 -20.65 -20.65 -5.02
CA MET A 293 -20.95 -20.58 -6.46
C MET A 293 -20.70 -19.15 -7.00
N PHE A 294 -21.17 -18.13 -6.27
CA PHE A 294 -21.01 -16.73 -6.65
C PHE A 294 -19.52 -16.32 -6.76
N SER A 295 -18.68 -16.67 -5.79
CA SER A 295 -17.28 -16.24 -5.70
C SER A 295 -16.26 -17.17 -6.37
N THR A 296 -16.72 -18.23 -7.04
CA THR A 296 -15.87 -19.12 -7.84
C THR A 296 -15.43 -18.41 -9.12
N LEU A 297 -14.11 -18.34 -9.33
CA LEU A 297 -13.49 -17.57 -10.42
C LEU A 297 -13.49 -18.34 -11.74
N VAL A 298 -13.02 -19.58 -11.68
CA VAL A 298 -12.81 -20.44 -12.83
C VAL A 298 -14.16 -20.96 -13.32
N LYS A 299 -14.45 -20.76 -14.60
CA LYS A 299 -15.74 -21.14 -15.21
C LYS A 299 -16.03 -22.63 -15.06
N GLY A 300 -15.04 -23.49 -15.23
CA GLY A 300 -15.19 -24.94 -15.12
C GLY A 300 -15.66 -25.39 -13.72
N ASP A 301 -15.03 -24.86 -12.67
CA ASP A 301 -15.42 -25.15 -11.29
C ASP A 301 -16.79 -24.57 -10.95
N HIS A 302 -17.07 -23.36 -11.45
CA HIS A 302 -18.39 -22.74 -11.33
C HIS A 302 -19.48 -23.59 -11.98
N ALA A 303 -19.22 -24.18 -13.16
CA ALA A 303 -20.16 -25.05 -13.86
C ALA A 303 -20.45 -26.33 -13.06
N LYS A 304 -19.43 -26.93 -12.42
CA LYS A 304 -19.61 -28.09 -11.51
C LYS A 304 -20.51 -27.73 -10.34
N LEU A 305 -20.23 -26.61 -9.66
CA LEU A 305 -21.05 -26.13 -8.53
C LEU A 305 -22.49 -25.80 -8.95
N LYS A 306 -22.67 -25.16 -10.12
CA LYS A 306 -23.98 -24.87 -10.67
C LYS A 306 -24.77 -26.16 -10.93
N ARG A 307 -24.14 -27.18 -11.51
CA ARG A 307 -24.81 -28.46 -11.82
C ARG A 307 -25.36 -29.16 -10.59
N ILE A 308 -24.68 -29.04 -9.44
CA ILE A 308 -25.10 -29.67 -8.17
C ILE A 308 -26.45 -29.13 -7.68
N ILE A 309 -26.74 -27.84 -7.90
CA ILE A 309 -27.97 -27.21 -7.38
C ILE A 309 -29.00 -26.86 -8.47
N ALA A 310 -28.63 -27.01 -9.75
CA ALA A 310 -29.47 -26.59 -10.87
C ALA A 310 -30.81 -27.33 -10.91
N ASP A 311 -30.86 -28.59 -10.46
CA ASP A 311 -32.09 -29.37 -10.39
C ASP A 311 -33.11 -28.70 -9.45
N ARG A 312 -32.69 -28.20 -8.28
CA ARG A 312 -33.57 -27.56 -7.29
C ARG A 312 -34.27 -26.31 -7.82
N TYR A 313 -33.61 -25.58 -8.72
CA TYR A 313 -34.15 -24.37 -9.35
C TYR A 313 -34.81 -24.64 -10.72
N ALA A 314 -34.93 -25.91 -11.15
CA ALA A 314 -35.68 -26.23 -12.36
C ALA A 314 -37.16 -25.88 -12.17
N ASN A 315 -37.81 -25.38 -13.22
CA ASN A 315 -39.24 -25.03 -13.17
C ASN A 315 -40.09 -26.18 -12.61
N SER A 316 -39.81 -27.43 -13.00
CA SER A 316 -40.50 -28.63 -12.50
C SER A 316 -40.37 -28.86 -10.99
N ASN A 317 -39.36 -28.29 -10.34
CA ASN A 317 -39.18 -28.35 -8.89
C ASN A 317 -39.71 -27.10 -8.19
N VAL A 318 -39.56 -25.91 -8.79
CA VAL A 318 -40.02 -24.64 -8.22
C VAL A 318 -41.55 -24.55 -8.18
N VAL A 319 -42.25 -25.11 -9.16
CA VAL A 319 -43.73 -25.07 -9.23
C VAL A 319 -44.41 -26.20 -8.44
N LYS A 320 -43.65 -26.98 -7.66
CA LYS A 320 -44.25 -28.05 -6.86
C LYS A 320 -45.13 -27.46 -5.75
N PRO A 321 -46.24 -28.13 -5.39
CA PRO A 321 -47.15 -27.64 -4.34
C PRO A 321 -46.43 -27.27 -3.04
N ILE A 322 -45.45 -28.06 -2.62
CA ILE A 322 -44.67 -27.81 -1.40
C ILE A 322 -43.91 -26.48 -1.40
N ALA A 323 -43.42 -26.05 -2.57
CA ALA A 323 -42.70 -24.78 -2.72
C ALA A 323 -43.69 -23.62 -2.87
N LEU A 324 -44.72 -23.81 -3.71
CA LEU A 324 -45.75 -22.78 -3.96
C LEU A 324 -46.56 -22.46 -2.72
N SER A 325 -47.03 -23.47 -1.97
CA SER A 325 -47.83 -23.24 -0.75
C SER A 325 -47.08 -22.43 0.31
N GLY A 326 -45.76 -22.61 0.39
CA GLY A 326 -44.90 -21.83 1.28
C GLY A 326 -44.74 -20.38 0.83
N ILE A 327 -44.71 -20.13 -0.48
CA ILE A 327 -44.64 -18.78 -1.06
C ILE A 327 -46.00 -18.08 -0.90
N GLU A 328 -47.09 -18.74 -1.28
CA GLU A 328 -48.47 -18.24 -1.16
C GLU A 328 -48.78 -17.85 0.28
N LYS A 329 -48.54 -18.75 1.24
CA LYS A 329 -48.74 -18.45 2.66
C LYS A 329 -47.97 -17.22 3.13
N ARG A 330 -46.71 -17.05 2.69
CA ARG A 330 -45.89 -15.88 3.08
C ARG A 330 -46.38 -14.60 2.41
N ALA A 331 -46.83 -14.69 1.16
CA ALA A 331 -47.40 -13.56 0.44
C ALA A 331 -48.73 -13.11 1.07
N GLU A 332 -49.62 -14.05 1.39
CA GLU A 332 -50.88 -13.78 2.10
C GLU A 332 -50.64 -13.14 3.46
N GLU A 333 -49.70 -13.67 4.24
CA GLU A 333 -49.35 -13.10 5.54
C GLU A 333 -48.79 -11.68 5.42
N PHE A 334 -47.94 -11.43 4.42
CA PHE A 334 -47.42 -10.09 4.15
C PHE A 334 -48.55 -9.11 3.77
N VAL A 335 -49.45 -9.52 2.88
CA VAL A 335 -50.61 -8.70 2.48
C VAL A 335 -51.52 -8.43 3.67
N ARG A 336 -51.76 -9.41 4.53
CA ARG A 336 -52.54 -9.26 5.77
C ARG A 336 -51.91 -8.22 6.70
N GLN A 337 -50.59 -8.30 6.92
CA GLN A 337 -49.87 -7.30 7.72
C GLN A 337 -49.96 -5.89 7.13
N CYS A 338 -49.90 -5.75 5.81
CA CYS A 338 -50.11 -4.47 5.15
C CYS A 338 -51.56 -3.94 5.30
N ALA A 339 -52.56 -4.83 5.21
CA ALA A 339 -53.97 -4.47 5.36
C ALA A 339 -54.31 -4.07 6.80
N ASP A 340 -53.82 -4.80 7.80
CA ASP A 340 -54.04 -4.51 9.22
C ASP A 340 -53.39 -3.18 9.64
N ALA A 341 -52.32 -2.78 8.93
CA ALA A 341 -51.64 -1.52 9.14
C ALA A 341 -52.18 -0.38 8.29
N ALA A 342 -53.40 -0.46 7.73
CA ALA A 342 -53.98 0.54 6.81
C ALA A 342 -53.93 2.01 7.28
N SER A 343 -53.72 2.28 8.57
CA SER A 343 -53.56 3.62 9.16
C SER A 343 -52.18 3.91 9.77
N ARG A 344 -51.19 2.99 9.65
CA ARG A 344 -49.86 3.08 10.28
C ARG A 344 -48.76 2.81 9.25
N SER A 345 -47.60 3.45 9.39
CA SER A 345 -46.44 3.12 8.56
C SER A 345 -45.84 1.77 8.98
N VAL A 346 -45.69 0.84 8.03
CA VAL A 346 -45.04 -0.45 8.25
C VAL A 346 -43.61 -0.41 7.71
N ASN A 347 -42.64 -0.80 8.54
CA ASN A 347 -41.27 -0.98 8.11
C ASN A 347 -41.04 -2.41 7.61
N ILE A 348 -41.01 -2.59 6.29
CA ILE A 348 -40.88 -3.90 5.64
C ILE A 348 -39.49 -4.55 5.75
N TYR A 349 -38.49 -3.85 6.31
CA TYR A 349 -37.10 -4.34 6.39
C TYR A 349 -36.70 -4.85 7.79
N PHE A 350 -37.46 -4.53 8.83
CA PHE A 350 -37.18 -4.91 10.21
C PHE A 350 -38.44 -5.56 10.80
N ASN A 351 -38.60 -6.86 10.56
CA ASN A 351 -39.63 -7.68 11.19
C ASN A 351 -38.96 -8.84 11.93
#